data_AF-A0A1H8C417-F1
#
_entry.id   AF-A0A1H8C417-F1
#
_cell.length_a   1.000
_cell.length_b   1.000
_cell.length_c   1.000
_cell.angle_alpha   90.00
_cell.angle_beta   90.00
_cell.angle_gamma   90.00
#
_symmetry.space_group_name_H-M   'P 1'
#
loop_
_entity.id
_entity.type
_entity.pdbx_description
1 polymer ?
#
loop_
_entity_poly.entity_id
_entity_poly.type
_entity_poly.pdbx_seq_one_letter_code
_entity_poly.pdbx_strand_id
1 'polypeptide(L)'
;MSLKKLRVTLSAVMLCASSCGLAEASPALAVKKVMPLGDSITQAASGRESYRCALWQKLKAGGSSVDFVGSLTGGNGGANTCTASGFDFQHEGHWGWRADQILAQISTWAANTRPDIALIHLGTNDMLQGQTADSTLQELSQIIDRLRAANPNVRIFLAQLIPATNATGAAAIQALNQRIPGLAASKSTAASPVTVVDQWTGFSAPADTYDGIHPNPTGEAKMAERWYQAIRSSL
;
A
#
# COMPACT_ATOMS: atom_id res chain seq x y z
N MET A 1 21.10 93.81 22.02
CA MET A 1 22.02 92.78 22.58
C MET A 1 21.24 91.48 22.77
N SER A 2 21.89 90.37 22.40
CA SER A 2 21.32 89.10 21.93
C SER A 2 20.56 88.25 22.98
N LEU A 3 19.41 87.69 22.58
CA LEU A 3 18.68 86.65 23.31
C LEU A 3 19.31 85.27 23.06
N LYS A 4 19.74 84.58 24.13
CA LYS A 4 20.25 83.20 24.10
C LYS A 4 19.09 82.21 23.90
N LYS A 5 19.12 81.45 22.80
CA LYS A 5 18.22 80.31 22.57
C LYS A 5 18.76 79.05 23.26
N LEU A 6 17.94 78.46 24.12
CA LEU A 6 18.18 77.16 24.76
C LEU A 6 17.86 76.04 23.76
N ARG A 7 18.83 75.16 23.49
CA ARG A 7 18.62 73.94 22.69
C ARG A 7 18.44 72.76 23.64
N VAL A 8 17.27 72.13 23.59
CA VAL A 8 16.98 70.85 24.25
C VAL A 8 17.35 69.74 23.27
N THR A 9 18.24 68.84 23.68
CA THR A 9 18.62 67.66 22.90
C THR A 9 17.70 66.51 23.29
N LEU A 10 16.89 66.01 22.35
CA LEU A 10 16.02 64.85 22.54
C LEU A 10 16.83 63.59 22.22
N SER A 11 17.13 62.77 23.24
CA SER A 11 17.71 61.44 23.02
C SER A 11 16.63 60.47 22.53
N ALA A 12 16.77 59.98 21.30
CA ALA A 12 15.92 58.92 20.76
C ALA A 12 16.32 57.57 21.39
N VAL A 13 15.41 56.98 22.16
CA VAL A 13 15.54 55.60 22.65
C VAL A 13 15.12 54.67 21.52
N MET A 14 16.09 53.93 20.95
CA MET A 14 15.83 52.91 19.94
C MET A 14 15.44 51.61 20.64
N LEU A 15 14.15 51.27 20.66
CA LEU A 15 13.67 49.96 21.10
C LEU A 15 14.01 48.93 20.02
N CYS A 16 15.03 48.11 20.24
CA CYS A 16 15.20 46.86 19.49
C CYS A 16 14.14 45.86 19.93
N ALA A 17 13.01 45.81 19.22
CA ALA A 17 12.09 44.70 19.31
C ALA A 17 12.75 43.46 18.68
N SER A 18 13.34 42.61 19.52
CA SER A 18 13.81 41.29 19.09
C SER A 18 12.57 40.42 18.88
N SER A 19 12.09 40.36 17.64
CA SER A 19 11.13 39.35 17.22
C SER A 19 11.84 38.00 17.20
N CYS A 20 11.80 37.31 18.34
CA CYS A 20 12.13 35.89 18.41
C CYS A 20 11.08 35.15 17.58
N GLY A 21 11.38 34.96 16.29
CA GLY A 21 10.57 34.11 15.42
C GLY A 21 10.67 32.69 15.92
N LEU A 22 9.63 32.22 16.61
CA LEU A 22 9.41 30.79 16.78
C LEU A 22 9.20 30.23 15.37
N ALA A 23 10.23 29.62 14.80
CA ALA A 23 10.06 28.76 13.64
C ALA A 23 9.14 27.61 14.09
N GLU A 24 7.86 27.66 13.70
CA GLU A 24 6.99 26.51 13.84
C GLU A 24 7.62 25.35 13.09
N ALA A 25 8.05 24.33 13.82
CA ALA A 25 8.51 23.10 13.23
C ALA A 25 7.38 22.58 12.34
N SER A 26 7.64 22.46 11.03
CA SER A 26 6.67 21.85 10.12
C SER A 26 6.27 20.48 10.68
N PRO A 27 4.96 20.17 10.76
CA PRO A 27 4.52 18.89 11.31
C PRO A 27 5.22 17.78 10.54
N ALA A 28 5.94 16.92 11.25
CA ALA A 28 6.52 15.72 10.67
C ALA A 28 5.40 14.94 9.96
N LEU A 29 5.63 14.52 8.71
CA LEU A 29 4.66 13.75 7.95
C LEU A 29 4.24 12.53 8.78
N ALA A 30 2.93 12.43 9.06
CA ALA A 30 2.38 11.31 9.81
C ALA A 30 2.66 10.00 9.08
N VAL A 31 3.31 9.05 9.75
CA VAL A 31 3.63 7.73 9.19
C VAL A 31 2.33 7.02 8.81
N LYS A 32 2.24 6.52 7.57
CA LYS A 32 1.10 5.73 7.09
C LYS A 32 1.37 4.25 7.24
N LYS A 33 0.48 3.54 7.94
CA LYS A 33 0.51 2.08 8.02
C LYS A 33 -0.09 1.48 6.77
N VAL A 34 0.74 0.81 5.98
CA VAL A 34 0.34 0.16 4.72
C VAL A 34 0.40 -1.35 4.94
N MET A 35 -0.70 -2.05 4.71
CA MET A 35 -0.78 -3.52 4.78
C MET A 35 -0.73 -4.11 3.36
N PRO A 36 0.39 -4.70 2.92
CA PRO A 36 0.41 -5.56 1.74
C PRO A 36 -0.31 -6.87 2.08
N LEU A 37 -1.55 -7.04 1.62
CA LEU A 37 -2.40 -8.19 1.88
C LEU A 37 -2.54 -9.04 0.61
N GLY A 38 -2.26 -10.34 0.72
CA GLY A 38 -2.43 -11.21 -0.42
C GLY A 38 -1.97 -12.64 -0.23
N ASP A 39 -1.65 -13.28 -1.34
CA ASP A 39 -1.19 -14.67 -1.39
C ASP A 39 0.34 -14.79 -1.59
N SER A 40 0.78 -15.83 -2.29
CA SER A 40 2.18 -16.08 -2.65
C SER A 40 2.79 -14.95 -3.48
N ILE A 41 2.00 -14.21 -4.25
CA ILE A 41 2.48 -13.08 -5.06
C ILE A 41 2.90 -11.91 -4.17
N THR A 42 2.26 -11.75 -3.02
CA THR A 42 2.66 -10.75 -2.01
C THR A 42 3.78 -11.27 -1.10
N GLN A 43 3.70 -12.53 -0.67
CA GLN A 43 4.73 -13.13 0.19
C GLN A 43 6.09 -13.27 -0.51
N ALA A 44 6.07 -13.71 -1.78
CA ALA A 44 7.20 -14.23 -2.53
C ALA A 44 7.86 -15.46 -1.90
N ALA A 45 8.64 -16.21 -2.69
CA ALA A 45 9.40 -17.34 -2.19
C ALA A 45 10.62 -16.84 -1.40
N SER A 46 11.17 -17.69 -0.54
CA SER A 46 12.50 -17.45 0.02
C SER A 46 13.53 -17.16 -1.08
N GLY A 47 14.49 -16.28 -0.80
CA GLY A 47 15.49 -15.88 -1.78
C GLY A 47 15.04 -14.84 -2.81
N ARG A 48 13.76 -14.40 -2.78
CA ARG A 48 13.20 -13.38 -3.67
C ARG A 48 12.85 -12.10 -2.93
N GLU A 49 12.75 -10.99 -3.66
CA GLU A 49 12.53 -9.67 -3.09
C GLU A 49 11.06 -9.32 -2.85
N SER A 50 10.13 -9.86 -3.64
CA SER A 50 8.74 -9.39 -3.75
C SER A 50 8.63 -8.00 -4.41
N TYR A 51 7.49 -7.70 -5.03
CA TYR A 51 7.16 -6.35 -5.49
C TYR A 51 7.26 -5.31 -4.36
N ARG A 52 7.14 -5.74 -3.10
CA ARG A 52 7.26 -4.89 -1.90
C ARG A 52 8.60 -4.16 -1.86
N CYS A 53 9.70 -4.80 -2.27
CA CYS A 53 11.02 -4.17 -2.28
C CYS A 53 11.09 -2.97 -3.23
N ALA A 54 10.67 -3.17 -4.49
CA ALA A 54 10.63 -2.11 -5.49
C ALA A 54 9.61 -1.01 -5.12
N LEU A 55 8.48 -1.39 -4.50
CA LEU A 55 7.50 -0.43 -3.99
C LEU A 55 8.10 0.44 -2.88
N TRP A 56 8.80 -0.17 -1.92
CA TRP A 56 9.47 0.55 -0.84
C TRP A 56 10.47 1.58 -1.36
N GLN A 57 11.33 1.19 -2.32
CA GLN A 57 12.28 2.12 -2.93
C GLN A 57 11.58 3.34 -3.55
N LYS A 58 10.44 3.14 -4.24
CA LYS A 58 9.63 4.23 -4.80
C LYS A 58 9.02 5.12 -3.72
N LEU A 59 8.51 4.53 -2.64
CA LEU A 59 7.97 5.27 -1.50
C LEU A 59 9.04 6.14 -0.83
N LYS A 60 10.25 5.60 -0.61
CA LYS A 60 11.36 6.37 -0.05
C LYS A 60 11.86 7.46 -0.99
N ALA A 61 11.98 7.16 -2.29
CA ALA A 61 12.35 8.16 -3.29
C ALA A 61 11.31 9.30 -3.41
N GLY A 62 10.03 8.98 -3.18
CA GLY A 62 8.94 9.96 -3.11
C GLY A 62 8.87 10.76 -1.81
N GLY A 63 9.79 10.56 -0.85
CA GLY A 63 9.78 11.25 0.44
C GLY A 63 8.69 10.80 1.41
N SER A 64 8.04 9.67 1.13
CA SER A 64 6.93 9.17 1.95
C SER A 64 7.40 8.55 3.27
N SER A 65 6.60 8.76 4.31
CA SER A 65 6.77 8.16 5.62
C SER A 65 5.77 7.01 5.76
N VAL A 66 6.25 5.78 5.56
CA VAL A 66 5.43 4.56 5.52
C VAL A 66 5.99 3.53 6.50
N ASP A 67 5.07 2.80 7.12
CA ASP A 67 5.29 1.62 7.97
C ASP A 67 4.54 0.47 7.30
N PHE A 68 5.25 -0.56 6.82
CA PHE A 68 4.55 -1.75 6.36
C PHE A 68 4.08 -2.54 7.58
N VAL A 69 2.85 -3.06 7.53
CA VAL A 69 2.29 -3.78 8.66
C VAL A 69 1.73 -5.12 8.23
N GLY A 70 1.89 -6.10 9.11
CA GLY A 70 1.41 -7.46 8.93
C GLY A 70 2.11 -8.43 9.88
N SER A 71 1.60 -9.65 9.92
CA SER A 71 2.06 -10.70 10.82
C SER A 71 3.35 -11.41 10.35
N LEU A 72 3.69 -11.29 9.06
CA LEU A 72 4.84 -11.96 8.44
C LEU A 72 5.93 -10.96 8.04
N THR A 73 7.18 -11.42 8.04
CA THR A 73 8.37 -10.63 7.65
C THR A 73 9.26 -11.34 6.61
N GLY A 74 8.85 -12.50 6.11
CA GLY A 74 9.67 -13.33 5.26
C GLY A 74 8.90 -14.01 4.14
N GLY A 75 9.65 -14.53 3.17
CA GLY A 75 9.10 -15.31 2.08
C GLY A 75 8.65 -16.70 2.52
N ASN A 76 8.05 -17.43 1.59
CA ASN A 76 7.69 -18.82 1.81
C ASN A 76 8.96 -19.68 1.91
N GLY A 77 9.14 -20.32 3.07
CA GLY A 77 10.29 -21.19 3.36
C GLY A 77 11.57 -20.48 3.80
N GLY A 78 11.55 -19.17 4.10
CA GLY A 78 12.74 -18.44 4.54
C GLY A 78 12.71 -16.94 4.25
N ALA A 79 13.84 -16.26 4.43
CA ALA A 79 13.91 -14.80 4.26
C ALA A 79 13.73 -14.35 2.81
N ASN A 80 13.09 -13.19 2.62
CA ASN A 80 13.20 -12.41 1.38
C ASN A 80 14.56 -11.72 1.32
N THR A 81 15.01 -11.34 0.11
CA THR A 81 16.40 -10.87 -0.14
C THR A 81 16.53 -9.37 -0.40
N CYS A 82 15.47 -8.57 -0.18
CA CYS A 82 15.51 -7.14 -0.40
C CYS A 82 16.64 -6.47 0.41
N THR A 83 17.48 -5.70 -0.28
CA THR A 83 18.61 -4.96 0.33
C THR A 83 18.38 -3.45 0.38
N ALA A 84 17.18 -2.98 0.01
CA ALA A 84 16.86 -1.57 0.03
C ALA A 84 17.03 -0.99 1.44
N SER A 85 17.66 0.19 1.53
CA SER A 85 17.93 0.83 2.82
C SER A 85 16.65 1.03 3.64
N GLY A 86 16.68 0.53 4.87
CA GLY A 86 15.55 0.62 5.80
C GLY A 86 14.30 -0.13 5.33
N PHE A 87 14.41 -1.10 4.42
CA PHE A 87 13.27 -1.89 3.98
C PHE A 87 12.51 -2.49 5.15
N ASP A 88 11.22 -2.17 5.22
CA ASP A 88 10.31 -2.78 6.14
C ASP A 88 9.85 -4.12 5.57
N PHE A 89 10.16 -5.19 6.29
CA PHE A 89 9.88 -6.54 5.83
C PHE A 89 8.43 -6.97 6.07
N GLN A 90 7.65 -6.23 6.87
CA GLN A 90 6.32 -6.66 7.28
C GLN A 90 5.33 -6.77 6.10
N HIS A 91 4.48 -7.80 6.13
CA HIS A 91 3.40 -8.01 5.18
C HIS A 91 2.37 -9.02 5.71
N GLU A 92 1.24 -9.11 5.01
CA GLU A 92 0.16 -10.06 5.28
C GLU A 92 -0.09 -10.92 4.02
N GLY A 93 1.00 -11.47 3.48
CA GLY A 93 1.01 -12.30 2.27
C GLY A 93 1.18 -13.76 2.64
N HIS A 94 0.26 -14.63 2.22
CA HIS A 94 0.22 -16.03 2.64
C HIS A 94 0.22 -17.00 1.45
N TRP A 95 1.31 -17.75 1.30
CA TRP A 95 1.55 -18.59 0.13
C TRP A 95 0.52 -19.70 0.00
N GLY A 96 -0.11 -19.76 -1.17
CA GLY A 96 -1.14 -20.78 -1.49
C GLY A 96 -2.52 -20.51 -0.89
N TRP A 97 -2.68 -19.42 -0.12
CA TRP A 97 -3.95 -19.11 0.52
C TRP A 97 -4.96 -18.49 -0.46
N ARG A 98 -6.21 -18.87 -0.27
CA ARG A 98 -7.39 -18.30 -0.93
C ARG A 98 -8.04 -17.19 -0.10
N ALA A 99 -9.02 -16.51 -0.68
CA ALA A 99 -9.75 -15.43 0.00
C ALA A 99 -10.49 -15.90 1.26
N ASP A 100 -11.14 -17.07 1.27
CA ASP A 100 -11.79 -17.67 2.45
C ASP A 100 -10.84 -17.87 3.65
N GLN A 101 -9.60 -18.30 3.38
CA GLN A 101 -8.59 -18.54 4.41
C GLN A 101 -8.07 -17.23 5.01
N ILE A 102 -7.82 -16.22 4.18
CA ILE A 102 -7.48 -14.86 4.65
C ILE A 102 -8.64 -14.26 5.43
N LEU A 103 -9.85 -14.39 4.91
CA LEU A 103 -11.07 -13.92 5.55
C LEU A 103 -11.19 -14.48 6.97
N ALA A 104 -10.87 -15.75 7.21
CA ALA A 104 -10.92 -16.35 8.55
C ALA A 104 -10.02 -15.65 9.57
N GLN A 105 -8.94 -14.97 9.14
CA GLN A 105 -7.91 -14.40 10.02
C GLN A 105 -7.90 -12.87 10.06
N ILE A 106 -8.37 -12.20 9.00
CA ILE A 106 -8.12 -10.76 8.79
C ILE A 106 -8.62 -9.86 9.91
N SER A 107 -9.68 -10.24 10.64
CA SER A 107 -10.16 -9.45 11.79
C SER A 107 -9.08 -9.28 12.86
N THR A 108 -8.33 -10.35 13.16
CA THR A 108 -7.27 -10.32 14.17
C THR A 108 -6.09 -9.47 13.70
N TRP A 109 -5.63 -9.68 12.47
CA TRP A 109 -4.52 -8.92 11.89
C TRP A 109 -4.85 -7.43 11.78
N ALA A 110 -6.06 -7.10 11.31
CA ALA A 110 -6.53 -5.73 11.19
C ALA A 110 -6.67 -5.05 12.56
N ALA A 111 -7.16 -5.74 13.58
CA ALA A 111 -7.25 -5.19 14.94
C ALA A 111 -5.87 -4.87 15.54
N ASN A 112 -4.88 -5.74 15.29
CA ASN A 112 -3.52 -5.56 15.81
C ASN A 112 -2.76 -4.43 15.10
N THR A 113 -2.91 -4.34 13.78
CA THR A 113 -2.11 -3.42 12.96
C THR A 113 -2.84 -2.10 12.67
N ARG A 114 -4.17 -2.10 12.62
CA ARG A 114 -5.05 -0.97 12.25
C ARG A 114 -4.49 -0.19 11.05
N PRO A 115 -4.43 -0.78 9.84
CA PRO A 115 -3.80 -0.15 8.69
C PRO A 115 -4.56 1.10 8.23
N ASP A 116 -3.84 2.10 7.75
CA ASP A 116 -4.40 3.28 7.08
C ASP A 116 -4.69 2.98 5.60
N ILE A 117 -3.86 2.12 5.01
CA ILE A 117 -3.93 1.68 3.61
C ILE A 117 -3.84 0.16 3.57
N ALA A 118 -4.70 -0.50 2.80
CA ALA A 118 -4.59 -1.92 2.49
C ALA A 118 -4.42 -2.12 0.98
N LEU A 119 -3.37 -2.85 0.57
CA LEU A 119 -3.12 -3.25 -0.80
C LEU A 119 -3.56 -4.70 -0.94
N ILE A 120 -4.65 -4.97 -1.65
CA ILE A 120 -5.24 -6.31 -1.74
C ILE A 120 -4.94 -6.89 -3.13
N HIS A 121 -4.08 -7.91 -3.18
CA HIS A 121 -3.89 -8.78 -4.36
C HIS A 121 -4.14 -10.23 -3.94
N LEU A 122 -5.37 -10.69 -4.16
CA LEU A 122 -5.87 -11.95 -3.63
C LEU A 122 -6.99 -12.51 -4.51
N GLY A 123 -6.97 -13.82 -4.74
CA GLY A 123 -7.92 -14.52 -5.62
C GLY A 123 -7.25 -15.38 -6.68
N THR A 124 -5.93 -15.31 -6.84
CA THR A 124 -5.18 -16.13 -7.80
C THR A 124 -5.36 -17.61 -7.46
N ASN A 125 -5.14 -17.97 -6.20
CA ASN A 125 -5.31 -19.34 -5.72
C ASN A 125 -6.75 -19.83 -5.85
N ASP A 126 -7.74 -18.96 -5.60
CA ASP A 126 -9.15 -19.30 -5.78
C ASP A 126 -9.41 -19.77 -7.21
N MET A 127 -8.99 -18.98 -8.19
CA MET A 127 -9.23 -19.28 -9.60
C MET A 127 -8.44 -20.51 -10.06
N LEU A 128 -7.19 -20.67 -9.60
CA LEU A 128 -6.36 -21.82 -9.95
C LEU A 128 -6.80 -23.13 -9.27
N GLN A 129 -7.46 -23.05 -8.11
CA GLN A 129 -7.94 -24.21 -7.35
C GLN A 129 -9.42 -24.53 -7.64
N GLY A 130 -10.06 -23.83 -8.58
CA GLY A 130 -11.41 -24.13 -9.04
C GLY A 130 -12.54 -23.54 -8.19
N GLN A 131 -12.24 -22.56 -7.33
CA GLN A 131 -13.25 -21.80 -6.62
C GLN A 131 -13.97 -20.82 -7.56
N THR A 132 -15.24 -20.53 -7.28
CA THR A 132 -16.04 -19.66 -8.14
C THR A 132 -15.68 -18.18 -7.96
N ALA A 133 -15.77 -17.39 -9.03
CA ALA A 133 -15.60 -15.95 -8.93
C ALA A 133 -16.65 -15.30 -8.00
N ASP A 134 -17.85 -15.87 -7.89
CA ASP A 134 -18.89 -15.39 -6.98
C ASP A 134 -18.47 -15.48 -5.51
N SER A 135 -18.05 -16.67 -5.07
CA SER A 135 -17.62 -16.86 -3.68
C SER A 135 -16.39 -16.02 -3.35
N THR A 136 -15.40 -15.96 -4.25
CA THR A 136 -14.20 -15.13 -4.06
C THR A 136 -14.55 -13.64 -3.95
N LEU A 137 -15.48 -13.11 -4.76
CA LEU A 137 -15.93 -11.72 -4.63
C LEU A 137 -16.66 -11.46 -3.31
N GLN A 138 -17.48 -12.41 -2.85
CA GLN A 138 -18.15 -12.31 -1.56
C GLN A 138 -17.14 -12.29 -0.40
N GLU A 139 -16.09 -13.10 -0.47
CA GLU A 139 -15.01 -13.15 0.52
C GLU A 139 -14.18 -11.86 0.51
N LEU A 140 -13.78 -11.37 -0.66
CA LEU A 140 -13.10 -10.07 -0.81
C LEU A 140 -13.96 -8.92 -0.26
N SER A 141 -15.27 -8.94 -0.53
CA SER A 141 -16.24 -8.01 0.05
C SER A 141 -16.21 -8.02 1.59
N GLN A 142 -16.19 -9.21 2.20
CA GLN A 142 -16.18 -9.35 3.65
C GLN A 142 -14.82 -9.01 4.27
N ILE A 143 -13.71 -9.26 3.55
CA ILE A 143 -12.37 -8.80 3.95
C ILE A 143 -12.33 -7.28 4.07
N ILE A 144 -12.89 -6.56 3.09
CA ILE A 144 -13.01 -5.08 3.15
C ILE A 144 -13.83 -4.64 4.36
N ASP A 145 -14.94 -5.31 4.65
CA ASP A 145 -15.78 -4.97 5.80
C ASP A 145 -15.03 -5.17 7.13
N ARG A 146 -14.21 -6.23 7.26
CA ARG A 146 -13.41 -6.50 8.46
C ARG A 146 -12.25 -5.52 8.64
N LEU A 147 -11.61 -5.09 7.55
CA LEU A 147 -10.61 -4.02 7.59
C LEU A 147 -11.23 -2.71 8.10
N ARG A 148 -12.44 -2.37 7.63
CA ARG A 148 -13.18 -1.18 8.08
C ARG A 148 -13.63 -1.25 9.54
N ALA A 149 -13.95 -2.44 10.03
CA ALA A 149 -14.28 -2.62 11.44
C ALA A 149 -13.10 -2.25 12.35
N ALA A 150 -11.86 -2.47 11.91
CA ALA A 150 -10.65 -2.06 12.66
C ALA A 150 -10.28 -0.59 12.44
N ASN A 151 -10.47 -0.06 11.22
CA ASN A 151 -10.27 1.35 10.89
C ASN A 151 -11.35 1.82 9.89
N PRO A 152 -12.36 2.58 10.34
CA PRO A 152 -13.44 3.07 9.47
C PRO A 152 -12.99 3.97 8.32
N ASN A 153 -11.76 4.50 8.38
CA ASN A 153 -11.17 5.40 7.38
C ASN A 153 -10.09 4.72 6.51
N VAL A 154 -9.93 3.39 6.61
CA VAL A 154 -8.93 2.66 5.83
C VAL A 154 -9.16 2.91 4.33
N ARG A 155 -8.09 3.24 3.60
CA ARG A 155 -8.13 3.35 2.14
C ARG A 155 -7.78 2.00 1.54
N ILE A 156 -8.69 1.44 0.77
CA ILE A 156 -8.50 0.12 0.16
C ILE A 156 -8.07 0.30 -1.29
N PHE A 157 -7.01 -0.38 -1.67
CA PHE A 157 -6.61 -0.51 -3.06
C PHE A 157 -6.73 -1.98 -3.45
N LEU A 158 -7.74 -2.30 -4.26
CA LEU A 158 -8.10 -3.65 -4.66
C LEU A 158 -7.55 -3.92 -6.07
N ALA A 159 -6.63 -4.87 -6.19
CA ALA A 159 -6.01 -5.17 -7.46
C ALA A 159 -6.94 -5.99 -8.36
N GLN A 160 -7.01 -5.65 -9.65
CA GLN A 160 -7.16 -6.70 -10.65
C GLN A 160 -5.89 -7.54 -10.63
N LEU A 161 -6.01 -8.85 -10.70
CA LEU A 161 -4.90 -9.80 -10.58
C LEU A 161 -4.03 -9.80 -11.84
N ILE A 162 -2.77 -10.22 -11.69
CA ILE A 162 -1.87 -10.48 -12.81
C ILE A 162 -2.32 -11.75 -13.57
N PRO A 163 -2.02 -11.89 -14.88
CA PRO A 163 -2.32 -13.11 -15.62
C PRO A 163 -1.46 -14.30 -15.18
N ALA A 164 -1.95 -15.51 -15.47
CA ALA A 164 -1.20 -16.76 -15.37
C ALA A 164 -1.04 -17.41 -16.76
N THR A 165 -0.08 -18.33 -16.94
CA THR A 165 0.13 -19.03 -18.23
C THR A 165 -0.80 -20.22 -18.44
N ASN A 166 -1.31 -20.83 -17.36
CA ASN A 166 -2.30 -21.90 -17.46
C ASN A 166 -3.61 -21.37 -18.04
N ALA A 167 -4.07 -21.91 -19.17
CA ALA A 167 -5.23 -21.36 -19.90
C ALA A 167 -6.53 -21.34 -19.08
N THR A 168 -6.86 -22.42 -18.38
CA THR A 168 -8.06 -22.51 -17.54
C THR A 168 -8.01 -21.48 -16.40
N GLY A 169 -6.86 -21.42 -15.72
CA GLY A 169 -6.60 -20.45 -14.67
C GLY A 169 -6.65 -19.01 -15.16
N ALA A 170 -6.05 -18.71 -16.30
CA ALA A 170 -6.04 -17.39 -16.91
C ALA A 170 -7.45 -16.92 -17.26
N ALA A 171 -8.29 -17.79 -17.83
CA ALA A 171 -9.68 -17.48 -18.13
C ALA A 171 -10.50 -17.20 -16.85
N ALA A 172 -10.30 -18.00 -15.80
CA ALA A 172 -10.96 -17.78 -14.51
C ALA A 172 -10.51 -16.46 -13.83
N ILE A 173 -9.20 -16.17 -13.83
CA ILE A 173 -8.65 -14.90 -13.35
C ILE A 173 -9.24 -13.73 -14.15
N GLN A 174 -9.32 -13.84 -15.47
CA GLN A 174 -9.89 -12.79 -16.32
C GLN A 174 -11.36 -12.55 -15.99
N ALA A 175 -12.15 -13.61 -15.78
CA ALA A 175 -13.55 -13.52 -15.38
C ALA A 175 -13.73 -12.83 -14.01
N LEU A 176 -12.86 -13.12 -13.04
CA LEU A 176 -12.83 -12.41 -11.76
C LEU A 176 -12.46 -10.94 -11.94
N ASN A 177 -11.41 -10.64 -12.71
CA ASN A 177 -10.92 -9.28 -12.98
C ASN A 177 -11.97 -8.37 -13.60
N GLN A 178 -12.84 -8.90 -14.46
CA GLN A 178 -13.96 -8.15 -15.06
C GLN A 178 -14.98 -7.67 -14.03
N ARG A 179 -15.06 -8.32 -12.86
CA ARG A 179 -16.05 -8.07 -11.82
C ARG A 179 -15.52 -7.25 -10.63
N ILE A 180 -14.20 -7.21 -10.45
CA ILE A 180 -13.52 -6.42 -9.41
C ILE A 180 -13.93 -4.94 -9.42
N PRO A 181 -14.05 -4.25 -10.58
CA PRO A 181 -14.53 -2.87 -10.59
C PRO A 181 -15.94 -2.69 -10.01
N GLY A 182 -16.84 -3.65 -10.25
CA GLY A 182 -18.19 -3.63 -9.69
C GLY A 182 -18.19 -3.82 -8.16
N LEU A 183 -17.32 -4.70 -7.65
CA LEU A 183 -17.14 -4.86 -6.20
C LEU A 183 -16.56 -3.58 -5.57
N ALA A 184 -15.50 -3.02 -6.16
CA ALA A 184 -14.90 -1.79 -5.66
C ALA A 184 -15.91 -0.63 -5.62
N ALA A 185 -16.68 -0.44 -6.70
CA ALA A 185 -17.71 0.58 -6.76
C ALA A 185 -18.81 0.38 -5.71
N SER A 186 -19.29 -0.84 -5.52
CA SER A 186 -20.36 -1.12 -4.54
C SER A 186 -19.90 -0.99 -3.09
N LYS A 187 -18.60 -1.17 -2.81
CA LYS A 187 -18.02 -1.04 -1.48
C LYS A 187 -17.47 0.35 -1.19
N SER A 188 -17.12 1.16 -2.18
CA SER A 188 -16.46 2.45 -1.97
C SER A 188 -17.36 3.45 -1.22
N THR A 189 -16.79 4.17 -0.26
CA THR A 189 -17.45 5.27 0.46
C THR A 189 -16.52 6.49 0.53
N ALA A 190 -17.06 7.66 0.87
CA ALA A 190 -16.24 8.87 1.03
C ALA A 190 -15.20 8.75 2.16
N ALA A 191 -15.55 8.07 3.27
CA ALA A 191 -14.65 7.89 4.41
C ALA A 191 -13.60 6.79 4.18
N SER A 192 -13.97 5.72 3.46
CA SER A 192 -13.10 4.57 3.16
C SER A 192 -13.23 4.22 1.67
N PRO A 193 -12.53 4.94 0.78
CA PRO A 193 -12.60 4.68 -0.64
C PRO A 193 -11.99 3.31 -0.98
N VAL A 194 -12.58 2.63 -1.97
CA VAL A 194 -12.02 1.42 -2.59
C VAL A 194 -11.61 1.78 -4.02
N THR A 195 -10.30 1.75 -4.29
CA THR A 195 -9.73 2.09 -5.59
C THR A 195 -9.24 0.83 -6.30
N VAL A 196 -9.64 0.63 -7.55
CA VAL A 196 -9.14 -0.49 -8.35
C VAL A 196 -7.71 -0.20 -8.81
N VAL A 197 -6.82 -1.18 -8.68
CA VAL A 197 -5.46 -1.10 -9.23
C VAL A 197 -5.30 -2.16 -10.32
N ASP A 198 -5.14 -1.71 -11.56
CA ASP A 198 -4.94 -2.60 -12.70
C ASP A 198 -3.51 -3.15 -12.72
N GLN A 199 -3.33 -4.38 -12.24
CA GLN A 199 -2.09 -5.15 -12.37
C GLN A 199 -2.06 -6.05 -13.61
N TRP A 200 -3.16 -6.11 -14.37
CA TRP A 200 -3.32 -6.98 -15.54
C TRP A 200 -2.74 -6.34 -16.80
N THR A 201 -3.12 -5.11 -17.10
CA THR A 201 -2.80 -4.46 -18.38
C THR A 201 -1.29 -4.19 -18.52
N GLY A 202 -0.70 -4.80 -19.55
CA GLY A 202 0.74 -4.70 -19.84
C GLY A 202 1.62 -5.70 -19.08
N PHE A 203 1.02 -6.60 -18.29
CA PHE A 203 1.71 -7.72 -17.67
C PHE A 203 1.67 -8.94 -18.60
N SER A 204 2.82 -9.55 -18.86
CA SER A 204 2.96 -10.74 -19.71
C SER A 204 3.34 -11.92 -18.85
N ALA A 205 2.40 -12.84 -18.58
CA ALA A 205 2.70 -13.99 -17.72
C ALA A 205 3.96 -14.78 -18.18
N PRO A 206 4.17 -15.08 -19.48
CA PRO A 206 5.38 -15.78 -19.91
C PRO A 206 6.70 -15.00 -19.72
N ALA A 207 6.66 -13.66 -19.74
CA ALA A 207 7.87 -12.84 -19.67
C ALA A 207 8.15 -12.27 -18.27
N ASP A 208 7.10 -12.03 -17.49
CA ASP A 208 7.14 -11.31 -16.21
C ASP A 208 6.96 -12.24 -15.01
N THR A 209 6.84 -13.55 -15.22
CA THR A 209 6.86 -14.58 -14.16
C THR A 209 8.03 -15.53 -14.35
N TYR A 210 8.38 -16.29 -13.31
CA TYR A 210 9.42 -17.32 -13.41
C TYR A 210 8.87 -18.75 -13.54
N ASP A 211 7.58 -18.95 -13.27
CA ASP A 211 6.91 -20.26 -13.32
C ASP A 211 5.52 -20.20 -13.99
N GLY A 212 5.16 -19.05 -14.56
CA GLY A 212 3.84 -18.83 -15.15
C GLY A 212 2.80 -18.24 -14.21
N ILE A 213 3.11 -18.05 -12.92
CA ILE A 213 2.19 -17.52 -11.90
C ILE A 213 2.87 -16.40 -11.10
N HIS A 214 4.07 -16.65 -10.60
CA HIS A 214 4.74 -15.78 -9.65
C HIS A 214 5.68 -14.79 -10.35
N PRO A 215 5.59 -13.48 -10.04
CA PRO A 215 6.42 -12.47 -10.68
C PRO A 215 7.92 -12.73 -10.56
N ASN A 216 8.64 -12.50 -11.65
CA ASN A 216 10.09 -12.33 -11.64
C ASN A 216 10.42 -10.82 -11.43
N PRO A 217 11.69 -10.40 -11.39
CA PRO A 217 12.03 -9.00 -11.14
C PRO A 217 11.37 -7.98 -12.08
N THR A 218 11.11 -8.33 -13.35
CA THR A 218 10.42 -7.40 -14.27
C THR A 218 8.94 -7.27 -13.94
N GLY A 219 8.28 -8.38 -13.59
CA GLY A 219 6.90 -8.39 -13.11
C GLY A 219 6.74 -7.66 -11.78
N GLU A 220 7.64 -7.91 -10.82
CA GLU A 220 7.66 -7.24 -9.52
C GLU A 220 7.79 -5.72 -9.67
N ALA A 221 8.68 -5.26 -10.57
CA ALA A 221 8.84 -3.84 -10.86
C ALA A 221 7.57 -3.20 -11.47
N LYS A 222 6.89 -3.89 -12.39
CA LYS A 222 5.60 -3.43 -12.95
C LYS A 222 4.53 -3.31 -11.87
N MET A 223 4.43 -4.34 -11.01
CA MET A 223 3.46 -4.33 -9.92
C MET A 223 3.71 -3.20 -8.93
N ALA A 224 4.97 -3.01 -8.55
CA ALA A 224 5.40 -1.95 -7.65
C ALA A 224 5.08 -0.55 -8.21
N GLU A 225 5.30 -0.32 -9.51
CA GLU A 225 4.95 0.94 -10.16
C GLU A 225 3.44 1.21 -10.09
N ARG A 226 2.60 0.23 -10.44
CA ARG A 226 1.14 0.37 -10.38
C ARG A 226 0.65 0.67 -8.97
N TRP A 227 1.18 -0.03 -7.97
CA TRP A 227 0.86 0.25 -6.57
C TRP A 227 1.28 1.67 -6.16
N TYR A 228 2.52 2.05 -6.45
CA TYR A 228 3.03 3.38 -6.10
C TYR A 228 2.18 4.50 -6.71
N GLN A 229 1.86 4.40 -8.01
CA GLN A 229 1.02 5.39 -8.70
C GLN A 229 -0.37 5.50 -8.09
N ALA A 230 -0.94 4.36 -7.65
CA ALA A 230 -2.25 4.34 -7.02
C ALA A 230 -2.24 5.01 -5.63
N ILE A 231 -1.23 4.72 -4.81
CA ILE A 231 -1.26 5.12 -3.39
C ILE A 231 -0.61 6.46 -3.09
N ARG A 232 0.24 7.01 -3.97
CA ARG A 232 1.05 8.20 -3.68
C ARG A 232 0.25 9.45 -3.29
N SER A 233 -0.98 9.62 -3.76
CA SER A 233 -1.86 10.73 -3.36
C SER A 233 -2.52 10.52 -1.98
N SER A 234 -2.36 9.33 -1.42
CA SER A 234 -2.91 8.91 -0.13
C SER A 234 -1.87 8.82 0.99
N LEU A 235 -0.59 9.12 0.68
CA LEU A 235 0.53 9.08 1.62
C LEU A 235 0.69 10.39 2.38
#